data_AF-A0A3D2W9K7-F1
#
_entry.id   AF-A0A3D2W9K7-F1
#
_cell.length_a   1.000
_cell.length_b   1.000
_cell.length_c   1.000
_cell.angle_alpha   90.00
_cell.angle_beta   90.00
_cell.angle_gamma   90.00
#
_symmetry.space_group_name_H-M   'P 1'
#
loop_
_entity.id
_entity.type
_entity.pdbx_description
1 polymer ?
#
loop_
_entity_poly.entity_id
_entity_poly.type
_entity_poly.pdbx_seq_one_letter_code
_entity_poly.pdbx_strand_id
1 'polypeptide(L)'
;MKFENLCAMPDTEMEILEDGTVRVCKVNTLVPDINTYVSLTDTDFHNGTIDIDVCGRLQKDAPADARGFIGIVFRADEDGRKFEGFYIRPTNGKSCTDPVRKAHGCQYFSFPGYTFAYFRQFGITGYEAEVNTIELNEWSHIKAVIENDNACFYVDDQKVLEVNGMKHGSEKRGKIGLYVDNGTDGLFRNPEIIYAD
;
A
#
# COMPACT_ATOMS: atom_id res chain seq x y z
N MET A 1 6.93 -11.01 13.19
CA MET A 1 8.25 -10.89 12.53
C MET A 1 8.84 -9.52 12.88
N LYS A 2 10.15 -9.27 12.76
CA LYS A 2 10.70 -7.90 12.79
C LYS A 2 10.98 -7.46 11.36
N PHE A 3 10.92 -6.16 11.09
CA PHE A 3 11.44 -5.65 9.82
C PHE A 3 12.95 -5.78 9.81
N GLU A 4 13.46 -6.59 8.90
CA GLU A 4 14.88 -6.79 8.67
C GLU A 4 15.16 -6.56 7.18
N ASN A 5 16.43 -6.28 6.83
CA ASN A 5 16.89 -6.18 5.44
C ASN A 5 16.11 -5.16 4.58
N LEU A 6 15.87 -3.97 5.12
CA LEU A 6 15.13 -2.90 4.45
C LEU A 6 16.00 -2.10 3.47
N CYS A 7 15.45 -1.75 2.31
CA CYS A 7 16.08 -0.88 1.32
C CYS A 7 15.06 0.13 0.78
N ALA A 8 15.33 1.43 0.97
CA ALA A 8 14.48 2.49 0.45
C ALA A 8 14.68 2.65 -1.07
N MET A 9 13.57 2.73 -1.81
CA MET A 9 13.58 3.07 -3.23
C MET A 9 13.89 4.56 -3.45
N PRO A 10 14.12 5.03 -4.69
CA PRO A 10 14.29 6.46 -4.96
C PRO A 10 13.19 7.31 -4.35
N ASP A 11 13.55 8.55 -3.97
CA ASP A 11 12.62 9.51 -3.38
C ASP A 11 11.89 9.00 -2.11
N THR A 12 12.51 8.05 -1.41
CA THR A 12 11.98 7.44 -0.20
C THR A 12 13.02 7.51 0.91
N GLU A 13 12.60 7.97 2.09
CA GLU A 13 13.38 7.88 3.32
C GLU A 13 12.70 6.95 4.30
N MET A 14 13.52 6.29 5.14
CA MET A 14 13.03 5.44 6.21
C MET A 14 13.82 5.64 7.50
N GLU A 15 13.14 5.39 8.61
CA GLU A 15 13.70 5.42 9.96
C GLU A 15 13.11 4.27 10.77
N ILE A 16 13.94 3.53 11.51
CA ILE A 16 13.47 2.54 12.48
C ILE A 16 13.45 3.22 13.85
N LEU A 17 12.27 3.32 14.44
CA LEU A 17 12.07 3.94 15.74
C LEU A 17 12.45 2.97 16.88
N GLU A 18 12.59 3.50 18.10
CA GLU A 18 13.03 2.71 19.26
C GLU A 18 12.14 1.49 19.57
N ASP A 19 10.84 1.57 19.26
CA ASP A 19 9.87 0.49 19.45
C ASP A 19 9.85 -0.54 18.31
N GLY A 20 10.70 -0.36 17.29
CA GLY A 20 10.77 -1.20 16.09
C GLY A 20 9.77 -0.81 15.00
N THR A 21 8.98 0.25 15.19
CA THR A 21 8.14 0.83 14.12
C THR A 21 9.03 1.35 13.01
N VAL A 22 8.68 1.06 11.76
CA VAL A 22 9.34 1.63 10.58
C VAL A 22 8.52 2.84 10.13
N ARG A 23 9.17 4.00 10.09
CA ARG A 23 8.64 5.22 9.50
C ARG A 23 9.12 5.31 8.05
N VAL A 24 8.23 5.64 7.12
CA VAL A 24 8.51 5.79 5.70
C VAL A 24 7.91 7.09 5.19
N CYS A 25 8.71 7.88 4.47
CA CYS A 25 8.28 9.15 3.89
C CYS A 25 8.73 9.24 2.43
N LYS A 26 7.87 9.83 1.59
CA LYS A 26 8.29 10.38 0.29
C LYS A 26 9.11 11.65 0.52
N VAL A 27 10.24 11.76 -0.15
CA VAL A 27 11.14 12.91 -0.07
C VAL A 27 11.57 13.39 -1.46
N ASN A 28 12.17 14.58 -1.55
CA ASN A 28 12.70 15.21 -2.77
C ASN A 28 11.68 15.54 -3.89
N THR A 29 10.47 14.96 -3.87
CA THR A 29 9.45 15.17 -4.89
C THR A 29 8.03 15.03 -4.34
N LEU A 30 7.10 15.78 -4.95
CA LEU A 30 5.66 15.66 -4.72
C LEU A 30 4.94 14.95 -5.87
N VAL A 31 5.67 14.47 -6.88
CA VAL A 31 5.10 13.75 -8.04
C VAL A 31 4.43 12.46 -7.54
N PRO A 32 3.11 12.29 -7.70
CA PRO A 32 2.40 11.09 -7.25
C PRO A 32 2.70 9.88 -8.14
N ASP A 33 2.27 8.69 -7.73
CA ASP A 33 2.26 7.46 -8.54
C ASP A 33 3.66 7.02 -9.05
N ILE A 34 4.72 7.31 -8.29
CA ILE A 34 6.06 6.75 -8.53
C ILE A 34 6.36 5.63 -7.52
N ASN A 35 7.49 4.95 -7.68
CA ASN A 35 7.92 3.83 -6.85
C ASN A 35 8.43 4.24 -5.46
N THR A 36 7.60 4.98 -4.70
CA THR A 36 7.91 5.41 -3.32
C THR A 36 7.56 4.31 -2.32
N TYR A 37 8.52 3.46 -2.00
CA TYR A 37 8.35 2.42 -0.98
C TYR A 37 9.69 1.95 -0.40
N VAL A 38 9.63 1.24 0.73
CA VAL A 38 10.78 0.53 1.30
C VAL A 38 10.62 -0.95 1.03
N SER A 39 11.61 -1.57 0.39
CA SER A 39 11.62 -3.00 0.07
C SER A 39 12.16 -3.82 1.23
N LEU A 40 11.56 -4.99 1.49
CA LEU A 40 12.13 -6.06 2.31
C LEU A 40 12.96 -6.95 1.38
N THR A 41 14.28 -6.80 1.41
CA THR A 41 15.17 -7.30 0.34
C THR A 41 15.44 -8.81 0.35
N ASP A 42 15.08 -9.49 1.43
CA ASP A 42 15.20 -10.94 1.64
C ASP A 42 13.91 -11.72 1.31
N THR A 43 12.92 -11.05 0.70
CA THR A 43 11.63 -11.67 0.33
C THR A 43 11.58 -12.02 -1.15
N ASP A 44 10.98 -13.18 -1.45
CA ASP A 44 10.67 -13.63 -2.81
C ASP A 44 9.26 -14.25 -2.79
N PHE A 45 8.28 -13.36 -2.73
CA PHE A 45 6.87 -13.66 -2.50
C PHE A 45 6.13 -13.90 -3.81
N HIS A 46 5.35 -14.97 -3.85
CA HIS A 46 4.42 -15.28 -4.92
C HIS A 46 3.01 -15.36 -4.36
N ASN A 47 2.70 -16.42 -3.61
CA ASN A 47 1.41 -16.61 -2.96
C ASN A 47 1.56 -16.60 -1.44
N GLY A 48 0.48 -16.18 -0.77
CA GLY A 48 0.47 -16.14 0.68
C GLY A 48 -0.34 -14.99 1.27
N THR A 49 0.00 -14.65 2.50
CA THR A 49 -0.63 -13.57 3.25
C THR A 49 0.43 -12.56 3.69
N ILE A 50 0.12 -11.28 3.52
CA ILE A 50 0.89 -10.15 4.04
C ILE A 50 -0.05 -9.41 4.99
N ASP A 51 0.32 -9.34 6.26
CA ASP A 51 -0.48 -8.81 7.35
C ASP A 51 0.38 -7.84 8.18
N ILE A 52 -0.15 -6.64 8.47
CA ILE A 52 0.63 -5.52 9.01
C ILE A 52 -0.26 -4.41 9.60
N ASP A 53 0.23 -3.78 10.68
CA ASP A 53 -0.37 -2.55 11.20
C ASP A 53 0.22 -1.31 10.51
N VAL A 54 -0.66 -0.40 10.09
CA VAL A 54 -0.28 0.85 9.42
C VAL A 54 -0.92 2.07 10.07
N CYS A 55 -0.20 3.19 10.10
CA CYS A 55 -0.74 4.48 10.52
C CYS A 55 -0.28 5.57 9.55
N GLY A 56 -1.22 6.12 8.79
CA GLY A 56 -0.98 7.20 7.84
C GLY A 56 -1.12 8.56 8.51
N ARG A 57 -0.09 9.39 8.39
CA ARG A 57 -0.10 10.80 8.82
C ARG A 57 0.19 11.69 7.62
N LEU A 58 -0.12 12.98 7.74
CA LEU A 58 0.27 13.96 6.75
C LEU A 58 1.59 14.62 7.15
N GLN A 59 2.48 14.78 6.19
CA GLN A 59 3.66 15.63 6.33
C GLN A 59 3.24 17.10 6.51
N LYS A 60 4.11 17.91 7.13
CA LYS A 60 3.82 19.32 7.42
C LYS A 60 3.51 20.15 6.16
N ASP A 61 4.14 19.78 5.05
CA ASP A 61 4.04 20.38 3.72
C ASP A 61 3.22 19.53 2.75
N ALA A 62 2.39 18.60 3.27
CA ALA A 62 1.54 17.76 2.45
C ALA A 62 0.63 18.61 1.52
N PRO A 63 0.54 18.28 0.22
CA PRO A 63 -0.33 19.00 -0.70
C PRO A 63 -1.80 18.75 -0.37
N ALA A 64 -2.68 19.63 -0.86
CA ALA A 64 -4.12 19.58 -0.56
C ALA A 64 -4.81 18.30 -1.07
N ASP A 65 -4.21 17.61 -2.03
CA ASP A 65 -4.67 16.33 -2.56
C ASP A 65 -4.08 15.11 -1.84
N ALA A 66 -3.17 15.29 -0.87
CA ALA A 66 -2.67 14.20 -0.04
C ALA A 66 -3.81 13.53 0.73
N ARG A 67 -3.80 12.21 0.77
CA ARG A 67 -4.85 11.41 1.44
C ARG A 67 -4.34 10.51 2.56
N GLY A 68 -3.05 10.60 2.88
CA GLY A 68 -2.36 9.66 3.79
C GLY A 68 -2.13 8.29 3.14
N PHE A 69 -1.90 8.25 1.82
CA PHE A 69 -1.71 7.03 1.04
C PHE A 69 -0.69 6.12 1.69
N ILE A 70 -1.13 4.97 2.17
CA ILE A 70 -0.30 4.01 2.90
C ILE A 70 -0.74 2.59 2.63
N GLY A 71 0.20 1.67 2.47
CA GLY A 71 -0.13 0.30 2.13
C GLY A 71 1.06 -0.62 1.95
N ILE A 72 0.86 -1.68 1.17
CA ILE A 72 1.86 -2.71 0.90
C ILE A 72 2.15 -2.82 -0.60
N VAL A 73 3.42 -3.05 -0.89
CA VAL A 73 3.92 -3.53 -2.18
C VAL A 73 4.12 -5.04 -2.09
N PHE A 74 3.83 -5.76 -3.16
CA PHE A 74 4.15 -7.18 -3.29
C PHE A 74 4.62 -7.51 -4.71
N ARG A 75 5.37 -8.61 -4.82
CA ARG A 75 5.91 -9.12 -6.09
C ARG A 75 6.74 -8.09 -6.86
N ALA A 76 7.41 -7.19 -6.14
CA ALA A 76 8.29 -6.20 -6.72
C ALA A 76 9.50 -6.85 -7.37
N ASP A 77 9.88 -6.38 -8.55
CA ASP A 77 11.15 -6.79 -9.17
C ASP A 77 12.37 -6.24 -8.42
N GLU A 78 13.55 -6.76 -8.80
CA GLU A 78 14.81 -6.47 -8.12
C GLU A 78 15.16 -4.99 -8.09
N ASP A 79 14.87 -4.26 -9.17
CA ASP A 79 15.16 -2.84 -9.32
C ASP A 79 14.00 -1.93 -8.87
N GLY A 80 12.90 -2.52 -8.39
CA GLY A 80 11.74 -1.83 -7.82
C GLY A 80 10.97 -0.98 -8.81
N ARG A 81 11.00 -1.34 -10.09
CA ARG A 81 10.35 -0.63 -11.19
C ARG A 81 9.07 -1.31 -11.67
N LYS A 82 8.77 -2.51 -11.22
CA LYS A 82 7.50 -3.19 -11.45
C LYS A 82 7.04 -3.91 -10.21
N PHE A 83 5.87 -3.53 -9.72
CA PHE A 83 5.25 -4.18 -8.58
C PHE A 83 3.73 -4.06 -8.59
N GLU A 84 3.09 -4.78 -7.69
CA GLU A 84 1.66 -4.66 -7.40
C GLU A 84 1.50 -4.19 -5.97
N GLY A 85 0.35 -3.59 -5.65
CA GLY A 85 0.14 -3.09 -4.30
C GLY A 85 -1.30 -2.86 -3.94
N PHE A 86 -1.54 -2.85 -2.63
CA PHE A 86 -2.78 -2.39 -2.02
C PHE A 86 -2.46 -1.21 -1.12
N TYR A 87 -3.32 -0.20 -1.12
CA TYR A 87 -3.22 0.89 -0.16
C TYR A 87 -4.60 1.36 0.31
N ILE A 88 -4.59 2.04 1.45
CA ILE A 88 -5.73 2.77 2.01
C ILE A 88 -5.49 4.29 1.92
N ARG A 89 -6.57 5.05 2.00
CA ARG A 89 -6.60 6.52 2.02
C ARG A 89 -7.27 6.99 3.31
N PRO A 90 -6.55 7.13 4.43
CA PRO A 90 -7.12 7.45 5.74
C PRO A 90 -8.09 8.65 5.76
N THR A 91 -7.81 9.70 4.98
CA THR A 91 -8.72 10.88 4.86
C THR A 91 -10.08 10.57 4.20
N ASN A 92 -10.23 9.42 3.56
CA ASN A 92 -11.45 8.95 2.91
C ASN A 92 -12.29 8.03 3.82
N GLY A 93 -11.84 7.80 5.06
CA GLY A 93 -12.48 6.89 6.00
C GLY A 93 -13.60 7.52 6.82
N LYS A 94 -13.64 7.18 8.11
CA LYS A 94 -14.82 7.37 8.97
C LYS A 94 -15.33 8.81 9.07
N SER A 95 -14.44 9.80 9.07
CA SER A 95 -14.80 11.22 9.17
C SER A 95 -15.08 11.89 7.81
N CYS A 96 -14.94 11.16 6.71
CA CYS A 96 -15.14 11.71 5.38
C CYS A 96 -16.62 11.94 5.06
N THR A 97 -16.97 13.17 4.70
CA THR A 97 -18.34 13.57 4.31
C THR A 97 -18.53 13.71 2.80
N ASP A 98 -17.44 13.73 2.03
CA ASP A 98 -17.47 13.76 0.57
C ASP A 98 -17.82 12.35 0.05
N PRO A 99 -18.99 12.16 -0.59
CA PRO A 99 -19.45 10.84 -1.01
C PRO A 99 -18.55 10.23 -2.09
N VAL A 100 -17.89 11.05 -2.92
CA VAL A 100 -16.97 10.57 -3.95
C VAL A 100 -15.73 10.01 -3.26
N ARG A 101 -15.13 10.75 -2.32
CA ARG A 101 -13.94 10.28 -1.60
C ARG A 101 -14.24 9.03 -0.78
N LYS A 102 -15.38 9.01 -0.09
CA LYS A 102 -15.81 7.90 0.75
C LYS A 102 -15.93 6.59 -0.03
N ALA A 103 -16.41 6.64 -1.27
CA ALA A 103 -16.47 5.48 -2.16
C ALA A 103 -15.08 4.90 -2.55
N HIS A 104 -13.99 5.58 -2.19
CA HIS A 104 -12.64 5.26 -2.63
C HIS A 104 -11.63 5.27 -1.46
N GLY A 105 -11.94 4.49 -0.41
CA GLY A 105 -11.11 4.32 0.79
C GLY A 105 -9.89 3.43 0.61
N CYS A 106 -9.92 2.45 -0.30
CA CYS A 106 -8.77 1.63 -0.67
C CYS A 106 -8.67 1.40 -2.18
N GLN A 107 -7.51 0.89 -2.62
CA GLN A 107 -7.21 0.62 -4.03
C GLN A 107 -6.21 -0.54 -4.17
N TYR A 108 -6.41 -1.38 -5.19
CA TYR A 108 -5.33 -2.16 -5.81
C TYR A 108 -4.70 -1.40 -6.96
N PHE A 109 -3.37 -1.42 -7.10
CA PHE A 109 -2.70 -0.83 -8.24
C PHE A 109 -1.53 -1.70 -8.71
N SER A 110 -1.08 -1.46 -9.94
CA SER A 110 0.11 -2.07 -10.49
C SER A 110 0.98 -1.01 -11.14
N PHE A 111 2.23 -0.96 -10.69
CA PHE A 111 3.23 -0.05 -11.19
C PHE A 111 4.08 -0.76 -12.25
N PRO A 112 4.38 -0.12 -13.39
CA PRO A 112 3.93 1.21 -13.80
C PRO A 112 2.55 1.18 -14.50
N GLY A 113 1.79 2.27 -14.37
CA GLY A 113 0.70 2.62 -15.29
C GLY A 113 -0.72 2.21 -14.90
N TYR A 114 -0.93 1.16 -14.10
CA TYR A 114 -2.26 0.77 -13.64
C TYR A 114 -2.63 1.47 -12.33
N THR A 115 -2.77 2.80 -12.40
CA THR A 115 -3.14 3.68 -11.29
C THR A 115 -4.65 3.84 -11.17
N PHE A 116 -5.12 4.50 -10.10
CA PHE A 116 -6.53 4.84 -9.94
C PHE A 116 -7.05 5.68 -11.13
N ALA A 117 -6.22 6.61 -11.63
CA ALA A 117 -6.57 7.48 -12.75
C ALA A 117 -6.78 6.67 -14.04
N TYR A 118 -5.90 5.69 -14.30
CA TYR A 118 -6.04 4.76 -15.43
C TYR A 118 -7.36 4.00 -15.35
N PHE A 119 -7.63 3.32 -14.24
CA PHE A 119 -8.84 2.50 -14.10
C PHE A 119 -10.11 3.32 -14.30
N ARG A 120 -10.19 4.50 -13.67
CA ARG A 120 -11.35 5.40 -13.81
C ARG A 120 -11.50 5.95 -15.23
N GLN A 121 -10.40 6.37 -15.86
CA GLN A 121 -10.41 6.89 -17.24
C GLN A 121 -11.02 5.88 -18.22
N PHE A 122 -10.69 4.60 -18.06
CA PHE A 122 -11.16 3.53 -18.94
C PHE A 122 -12.42 2.83 -18.43
N GLY A 123 -13.05 3.31 -17.35
CA GLY A 123 -14.26 2.71 -16.79
C GLY A 123 -14.07 1.29 -16.27
N ILE A 124 -12.84 0.93 -15.90
CA ILE A 124 -12.50 -0.38 -15.35
C ILE A 124 -12.80 -0.34 -13.85
N THR A 125 -13.72 -1.18 -13.40
CA THR A 125 -14.20 -1.23 -12.02
C THR A 125 -13.60 -2.42 -11.26
N GLY A 126 -13.83 -2.50 -9.94
CA GLY A 126 -13.37 -3.62 -9.11
C GLY A 126 -11.96 -3.47 -8.53
N TYR A 127 -11.36 -2.28 -8.61
CA TYR A 127 -10.03 -2.00 -8.07
C TYR A 127 -10.03 -0.96 -6.95
N GLU A 128 -11.19 -0.37 -6.62
CA GLU A 128 -11.39 0.55 -5.49
C GLU A 128 -12.61 0.12 -4.69
N ALA A 129 -12.59 0.42 -3.40
CA ALA A 129 -13.74 0.23 -2.52
C ALA A 129 -13.77 1.26 -1.38
N GLU A 130 -14.93 1.40 -0.76
CA GLU A 130 -15.13 2.14 0.48
C GLU A 130 -14.48 1.41 1.66
N VAL A 131 -13.88 2.17 2.58
CA VAL A 131 -13.36 1.67 3.86
C VAL A 131 -13.70 2.66 4.95
N ASN A 132 -14.58 2.26 5.87
CA ASN A 132 -15.16 3.17 6.87
C ASN A 132 -14.47 3.17 8.23
N THR A 133 -13.43 2.36 8.42
CA THR A 133 -12.77 2.18 9.72
C THR A 133 -11.49 3.02 9.88
N ILE A 134 -10.92 3.47 8.76
CA ILE A 134 -9.63 4.16 8.69
C ILE A 134 -9.73 5.65 9.04
N GLU A 135 -8.64 6.22 9.57
CA GLU A 135 -8.50 7.65 9.88
C GLU A 135 -7.03 8.07 9.95
N LEU A 136 -6.73 9.35 9.69
CA LEU A 136 -5.37 9.87 9.89
C LEU A 136 -4.93 9.77 11.35
N ASN A 137 -3.65 9.47 11.57
CA ASN A 137 -3.03 9.35 12.90
C ASN A 137 -3.61 8.23 13.78
N GLU A 138 -4.36 7.31 13.19
CA GLU A 138 -4.84 6.11 13.85
C GLU A 138 -4.21 4.87 13.22
N TRP A 139 -4.03 3.83 14.03
CA TRP A 139 -3.59 2.53 13.53
C TRP A 139 -4.76 1.80 12.91
N SER A 140 -4.55 1.28 11.70
CA SER A 140 -5.42 0.34 11.03
C SER A 140 -4.65 -0.93 10.74
N HIS A 141 -5.36 -2.05 10.71
CA HIS A 141 -4.78 -3.35 10.43
C HIS A 141 -5.11 -3.75 9.00
N ILE A 142 -4.10 -3.95 8.14
CA ILE A 142 -4.31 -4.32 6.73
C ILE A 142 -3.76 -5.72 6.46
N LYS A 143 -4.51 -6.49 5.67
CA LYS A 143 -4.11 -7.83 5.26
C LYS A 143 -4.44 -8.06 3.79
N ALA A 144 -3.47 -8.57 3.03
CA ALA A 144 -3.69 -9.07 1.69
C ALA A 144 -3.46 -10.58 1.64
N VAL A 145 -4.45 -11.31 1.14
CA VAL A 145 -4.35 -12.73 0.80
C VAL A 145 -4.22 -12.81 -0.71
N ILE A 146 -3.10 -13.34 -1.19
CA ILE A 146 -2.70 -13.31 -2.60
C ILE A 146 -2.54 -14.76 -3.10
N GLU A 147 -3.23 -15.08 -4.19
CA GLU A 147 -3.22 -16.39 -4.82
C GLU A 147 -3.22 -16.24 -6.35
N ASN A 148 -2.10 -16.61 -6.97
CA ASN A 148 -1.87 -16.49 -8.41
C ASN A 148 -2.18 -15.07 -8.90
N ASP A 149 -3.18 -14.86 -9.75
CA ASP A 149 -3.60 -13.53 -10.23
C ASP A 149 -4.82 -12.97 -9.49
N ASN A 150 -5.16 -13.51 -8.32
CA ASN A 150 -6.29 -13.06 -7.49
C ASN A 150 -5.83 -12.62 -6.11
N ALA A 151 -6.55 -11.69 -5.51
CA ALA A 151 -6.27 -11.23 -4.17
C ALA A 151 -7.51 -10.73 -3.42
N CYS A 152 -7.55 -10.98 -2.12
CA CYS A 152 -8.51 -10.37 -1.20
C CYS A 152 -7.76 -9.42 -0.27
N PHE A 153 -8.26 -8.19 -0.16
CA PHE A 153 -7.73 -7.17 0.74
C PHE A 153 -8.70 -6.92 1.89
N TYR A 154 -8.15 -6.89 3.09
CA TYR A 154 -8.86 -6.72 4.34
C TYR A 154 -8.33 -5.50 5.08
N VAL A 155 -9.24 -4.77 5.71
CA VAL A 155 -8.92 -3.66 6.62
C VAL A 155 -9.75 -3.85 7.89
N ASP A 156 -9.08 -3.86 9.04
CA ASP A 156 -9.69 -4.10 10.36
C ASP A 156 -10.63 -5.33 10.35
N ASP A 157 -10.09 -6.44 9.83
CA ASP A 157 -10.76 -7.74 9.64
C ASP A 157 -11.97 -7.76 8.70
N GLN A 158 -12.27 -6.65 8.02
CA GLN A 158 -13.31 -6.59 7.00
C GLN A 158 -12.72 -6.82 5.61
N LYS A 159 -13.28 -7.77 4.83
CA LYS A 159 -12.93 -7.89 3.41
C LYS A 159 -13.47 -6.66 2.67
N VAL A 160 -12.59 -5.77 2.23
CA VAL A 160 -12.98 -4.51 1.59
C VAL A 160 -12.88 -4.57 0.06
N LEU A 161 -11.97 -5.38 -0.48
CA LEU A 161 -11.73 -5.45 -1.91
C LEU A 161 -11.36 -6.87 -2.32
N GLU A 162 -11.89 -7.31 -3.44
CA GLU A 162 -11.57 -8.58 -4.08
C GLU A 162 -11.16 -8.29 -5.52
N VAL A 163 -9.92 -8.63 -5.86
CA VAL A 163 -9.32 -8.37 -7.16
C VAL A 163 -9.20 -9.69 -7.90
N ASN A 164 -9.85 -9.75 -9.06
CA ASN A 164 -9.73 -10.86 -9.99
C ASN A 164 -8.94 -10.37 -11.22
N GLY A 165 -7.84 -11.03 -11.56
CA GLY A 165 -6.99 -10.64 -12.70
C GLY A 165 -6.07 -9.46 -12.41
N MET A 166 -5.14 -9.68 -11.48
CA MET A 166 -3.98 -8.84 -11.20
C MET A 166 -3.07 -8.70 -12.44
N LYS A 167 -2.39 -7.55 -12.57
CA LYS A 167 -1.82 -7.07 -13.84
C LYS A 167 -0.46 -7.66 -14.19
N HIS A 168 0.22 -8.30 -13.24
CA HIS A 168 1.50 -8.96 -13.51
C HIS A 168 1.40 -10.46 -13.83
N GLY A 169 0.17 -10.99 -13.92
CA GLY A 169 -0.08 -12.40 -14.24
C GLY A 169 0.10 -13.34 -13.04
N SER A 170 -0.23 -14.61 -13.25
CA SER A 170 -0.33 -15.61 -12.17
C SER A 170 1.01 -16.03 -11.58
N GLU A 171 2.09 -15.99 -12.35
CA GLU A 171 3.40 -16.56 -11.97
C GLU A 171 4.39 -15.53 -11.40
N LYS A 172 3.97 -14.27 -11.24
CA LYS A 172 4.89 -13.22 -10.83
C LYS A 172 5.31 -13.44 -9.37
N ARG A 173 6.64 -13.42 -9.15
CA ARG A 173 7.26 -13.42 -7.82
C ARG A 173 8.11 -12.17 -7.62
N GLY A 174 8.42 -11.85 -6.36
CA GLY A 174 9.35 -10.80 -6.01
C GLY A 174 9.17 -10.24 -4.61
N LYS A 175 9.76 -9.09 -4.35
CA LYS A 175 9.89 -8.52 -3.01
C LYS A 175 8.57 -7.95 -2.49
N ILE A 176 8.45 -7.92 -1.17
CA ILE A 176 7.42 -7.18 -0.42
C ILE A 176 7.97 -5.80 -0.07
N GLY A 177 7.09 -4.80 0.10
CA GLY A 177 7.49 -3.47 0.53
C GLY A 177 6.42 -2.67 1.26
N LEU A 178 6.86 -1.58 1.88
CA LEU A 178 6.06 -0.64 2.67
C LEU A 178 5.80 0.61 1.83
N TYR A 179 4.56 0.81 1.39
CA TYR A 179 4.20 1.83 0.41
C TYR A 179 3.68 3.10 1.07
N VAL A 180 4.13 4.25 0.56
CA VAL A 180 3.54 5.57 0.83
C VAL A 180 3.46 6.38 -0.46
N ASP A 181 2.59 7.39 -0.50
CA ASP A 181 2.64 8.40 -1.57
C ASP A 181 2.65 9.83 -1.03
N ASN A 182 2.64 10.80 -1.95
CA ASN A 182 2.82 12.23 -1.76
C ASN A 182 2.16 12.77 -0.48
N GLY A 183 2.97 13.46 0.31
CA GLY A 183 2.53 14.10 1.56
C GLY A 183 2.24 13.14 2.70
N THR A 184 2.54 11.84 2.58
CA THR A 184 2.33 10.87 3.68
C THR A 184 3.60 10.69 4.51
N ASP A 185 3.42 10.70 5.83
CA ASP A 185 4.38 10.24 6.84
C ASP A 185 3.81 8.94 7.43
N GLY A 186 4.26 7.81 6.87
CA GLY A 186 3.69 6.49 7.14
C GLY A 186 4.43 5.75 8.23
N LEU A 187 3.68 5.07 9.10
CA LEU A 187 4.22 4.22 10.16
C LEU A 187 3.75 2.78 9.97
N PHE A 188 4.65 1.84 10.18
CA PHE A 188 4.46 0.41 9.94
C PHE A 188 4.98 -0.41 11.11
N ARG A 189 4.23 -1.42 11.56
CA ARG A 189 4.68 -2.34 12.63
C ARG A 189 4.01 -3.70 12.53
N ASN A 190 4.52 -4.64 13.32
CA ASN A 190 3.97 -5.98 13.49
C ASN A 190 3.75 -6.76 12.17
N PRO A 191 4.73 -6.83 11.25
CA PRO A 191 4.56 -7.60 10.03
C PRO A 191 4.44 -9.10 10.33
N GLU A 192 3.52 -9.74 9.63
CA GLU A 192 3.38 -11.19 9.50
C GLU A 192 3.26 -11.55 8.02
N ILE A 193 4.18 -12.40 7.55
CA ILE A 193 4.23 -12.86 6.16
C ILE A 193 4.18 -14.38 6.19
N ILE A 194 3.18 -14.94 5.52
CA ILE A 194 2.98 -16.38 5.38
C ILE A 194 3.08 -16.72 3.91
N TYR A 195 4.00 -17.58 3.51
CA TYR A 195 4.14 -18.08 2.14
C TYR A 195 3.24 -19.31 1.94
N ALA A 196 2.65 -19.45 0.75
CA ALA A 196 1.74 -20.55 0.40
C ALA A 196 2.24 -21.43 -0.76
N ASP A 197 3.48 -21.22 -1.21
CA ASP A 197 4.20 -22.02 -2.22
C ASP A 197 5.59 -22.46 -1.74
#